data_AF-A0A970SW98-F1
#
_entry.id   AF-A0A970SW98-F1
#
_cell.length_a   1.000
_cell.length_b   1.000
_cell.length_c   1.000
_cell.angle_alpha   90.00
_cell.angle_beta   90.00
_cell.angle_gamma   90.00
#
_symmetry.space_group_name_H-M   'P 1'
#
loop_
_entity.id
_entity.type
_entity.pdbx_description
1 polymer ?
#
loop_
_entity_poly.entity_id
_entity_poly.type
_entity_poly.pdbx_seq_one_letter_code
_entity_poly.pdbx_strand_id
1 'polypeptide(L)'
;EIGGGSIRIHDRGLQAKVFAAVGIDSQDAREKFGFMLDAFEYGAPPHGGIAFGIDRLVMLMAGRDSIRDVIAFPKTQSASCPMTDAPSAVSPKQLRELSLKIRDS
;
A
#
# COMPACT_ATOMS: atom_id res chain seq x y z
N GLU A 1 14.83 -9.45 0.03
CA GLU A 1 14.86 -8.62 -1.19
C GLU A 1 15.03 -7.15 -0.82
N ILE A 2 15.64 -6.33 -1.69
CA ILE A 2 15.90 -4.88 -1.45
C ILE A 2 15.13 -3.96 -2.40
N GLY A 3 14.52 -4.52 -3.43
CA GLY A 3 13.69 -3.82 -4.39
C GLY A 3 13.07 -4.80 -5.38
N GLY A 4 12.01 -4.36 -6.04
CA GLY A 4 11.23 -5.16 -6.97
C GLY A 4 10.46 -4.28 -7.94
N GLY A 5 10.20 -4.80 -9.13
CA GLY A 5 9.60 -4.04 -10.21
C GLY A 5 9.04 -4.94 -11.31
N SER A 6 8.21 -4.37 -12.17
CA SER A 6 7.72 -5.07 -13.35
C SER A 6 7.43 -4.10 -14.48
N ILE A 7 7.42 -4.63 -15.70
CA ILE A 7 6.71 -4.00 -16.80
C ILE A 7 5.21 -4.14 -16.52
N ARG A 8 4.45 -3.10 -16.85
CA ARG A 8 3.01 -3.04 -16.62
C ARG A 8 2.27 -3.33 -17.91
N ILE A 9 1.12 -3.98 -17.77
CA ILE A 9 0.18 -4.16 -18.86
C ILE A 9 -0.47 -2.79 -19.12
N HIS A 10 -0.42 -2.35 -20.37
CA HIS A 10 -1.02 -1.10 -20.84
C HIS A 10 -2.18 -1.35 -21.82
N ASP A 11 -2.37 -2.61 -22.23
CA ASP A 11 -3.47 -3.03 -23.10
C ASP A 11 -4.63 -3.59 -22.26
N ARG A 12 -5.83 -3.06 -22.50
CA ARG A 12 -7.04 -3.45 -21.77
C ARG A 12 -7.44 -4.90 -22.03
N GLY A 13 -7.31 -5.38 -23.27
CA GLY A 13 -7.67 -6.74 -23.64
C GLY A 13 -6.79 -7.77 -22.94
N LEU A 14 -5.49 -7.51 -22.86
CA LEU A 14 -4.54 -8.30 -22.12
C LEU A 14 -4.82 -8.27 -20.63
N GLN A 15 -5.08 -7.10 -20.04
CA GLN A 15 -5.39 -6.98 -18.61
C GLN A 15 -6.66 -7.77 -18.24
N ALA A 16 -7.68 -7.76 -19.09
CA ALA A 16 -8.90 -8.54 -18.88
C ALA A 16 -8.64 -10.06 -18.88
N LYS A 17 -7.78 -10.55 -19.78
CA LYS A 17 -7.37 -11.96 -19.80
C LYS A 17 -6.60 -12.34 -18.53
N VAL A 18 -5.73 -11.45 -18.03
CA VAL A 18 -5.02 -11.68 -16.78
C VAL A 18 -5.97 -11.71 -15.60
N PHE A 19 -6.95 -10.80 -15.51
CA PHE A 19 -7.96 -10.83 -14.46
C PHE A 19 -8.76 -12.13 -14.46
N ALA A 20 -9.22 -12.59 -15.62
CA ALA A 20 -9.89 -13.88 -15.73
C ALA A 20 -9.00 -15.05 -15.27
N ALA A 21 -7.70 -15.02 -15.60
CA ALA A 21 -6.76 -16.07 -15.20
C ALA A 21 -6.51 -16.12 -13.68
N VAL A 22 -6.60 -14.97 -12.98
CA VAL A 22 -6.47 -14.91 -11.51
C VAL A 22 -7.82 -14.99 -10.77
N GLY A 23 -8.91 -15.27 -11.49
CA GLY A 23 -10.25 -15.46 -10.91
C GLY A 23 -10.99 -14.18 -10.53
N ILE A 24 -10.62 -13.04 -11.13
CA ILE A 24 -11.33 -11.77 -10.96
C ILE A 24 -12.33 -11.62 -12.12
N ASP A 25 -13.62 -11.60 -11.81
CA ASP A 25 -14.66 -11.37 -12.80
C ASP A 25 -14.72 -9.90 -13.25
N SER A 26 -15.48 -9.63 -14.31
CA SER A 26 -15.56 -8.29 -14.91
C SER A 26 -16.22 -7.25 -13.99
N GLN A 27 -17.14 -7.66 -13.11
CA GLN A 27 -17.84 -6.75 -12.21
C GLN A 27 -16.89 -6.32 -11.09
N ASP A 28 -16.22 -7.29 -10.48
CA ASP A 28 -15.19 -7.08 -9.46
C ASP A 28 -14.02 -6.24 -10.00
N ALA A 29 -13.59 -6.52 -11.23
CA ALA A 29 -12.56 -5.74 -11.91
C ALA A 29 -13.00 -4.28 -12.13
N ARG A 30 -14.27 -4.06 -12.49
CA ARG A 30 -14.81 -2.71 -12.68
C ARG A 30 -14.89 -1.94 -11.36
N GLU A 31 -15.35 -2.57 -10.29
CA GLU A 31 -15.49 -1.94 -8.98
C GLU A 31 -14.14 -1.56 -8.38
N LYS A 32 -13.15 -2.46 -8.45
CA LYS A 32 -11.83 -2.26 -7.82
C LYS A 32 -10.85 -1.47 -8.70
N PHE A 33 -10.94 -1.64 -10.03
CA PHE A 33 -9.93 -1.14 -10.98
C PHE A 33 -10.51 -0.33 -12.14
N GLY A 34 -11.78 0.08 -12.08
CA GLY A 34 -12.45 0.80 -13.17
C GLY A 34 -11.69 2.04 -13.66
N PHE A 35 -11.19 2.86 -12.73
CA PHE A 35 -10.40 4.06 -13.06
C PHE A 35 -9.14 3.74 -13.89
N MET A 36 -8.48 2.61 -13.60
CA MET A 36 -7.27 2.18 -14.30
C MET A 36 -7.62 1.63 -15.69
N LEU A 37 -8.71 0.85 -15.78
CA LEU A 37 -9.19 0.30 -17.05
C LEU A 37 -9.64 1.40 -18.01
N ASP A 38 -10.28 2.46 -17.50
CA ASP A 38 -10.67 3.63 -18.29
C ASP A 38 -9.43 4.39 -18.79
N ALA A 39 -8.40 4.53 -17.95
CA ALA A 39 -7.15 5.17 -18.36
C ALA A 39 -6.45 4.47 -19.54
N PHE A 40 -6.57 3.15 -19.67
CA PHE A 40 -6.01 2.42 -20.82
C PHE A 40 -6.71 2.77 -22.14
N GLU A 41 -7.98 3.15 -22.11
CA GLU A 41 -8.73 3.56 -23.31
C GLU A 41 -8.20 4.87 -23.92
N TYR A 42 -7.56 5.71 -23.10
CA TYR A 42 -6.96 6.97 -23.55
C TYR A 42 -5.52 6.82 -24.06
N GLY A 43 -5.02 5.58 -24.21
CA GLY A 43 -3.72 5.31 -24.82
C GLY A 43 -2.56 5.34 -23.82
N ALA A 44 -2.65 4.56 -22.74
CA ALA A 44 -1.53 4.37 -21.83
C ALA A 44 -0.31 3.77 -22.58
N PRO A 45 0.89 4.39 -22.52
CA PRO A 45 2.06 3.86 -23.20
C PRO A 45 2.60 2.60 -22.49
N PRO A 46 3.44 1.80 -23.16
CA PRO A 46 4.25 0.80 -22.48
C PRO A 46 5.07 1.44 -21.35
N HIS A 47 4.85 0.97 -20.13
CA HIS A 47 5.47 1.54 -18.93
C HIS A 47 5.90 0.45 -17.96
N GLY A 48 6.83 0.80 -17.09
CA GLY A 48 7.39 -0.09 -16.08
C GLY A 48 8.08 0.72 -15.00
N GLY A 49 8.35 0.08 -13.88
CA GLY A 49 9.02 0.75 -12.77
C GLY A 49 9.57 -0.25 -11.77
N ILE A 50 10.35 0.29 -10.85
CA ILE A 50 10.97 -0.44 -9.74
C ILE A 50 10.82 0.39 -8.47
N ALA A 51 10.64 -0.29 -7.34
CA ALA A 51 10.64 0.32 -6.02
C ALA A 51 11.71 -0.35 -5.16
N PHE A 52 12.43 0.47 -4.37
CA PHE A 52 13.41 0.01 -3.41
C PHE A 52 12.85 0.13 -1.98
N GLY A 53 13.13 -0.88 -1.15
CA GLY A 53 12.90 -0.77 0.29
C GLY A 53 14.02 0.04 0.92
N ILE A 54 13.88 1.37 0.96
CA ILE A 54 14.94 2.28 1.41
C ILE A 54 15.41 1.95 2.83
N ASP A 55 14.49 1.73 3.78
CA ASP A 55 14.87 1.40 5.16
C ASP A 55 15.70 0.11 5.22
N ARG A 56 15.34 -0.89 4.41
CA ARG A 56 16.06 -2.16 4.33
C ARG A 56 17.44 -1.98 3.69
N LEU A 57 17.53 -1.16 2.63
CA LEU A 57 18.79 -0.84 1.98
C LEU A 57 19.75 -0.14 2.97
N VAL A 58 19.28 0.89 3.65
CA VAL A 58 20.08 1.64 4.63
C VAL A 58 20.48 0.76 5.82
N MET A 59 19.57 -0.09 6.31
CA MET A 59 19.85 -1.06 7.37
C MET A 59 21.02 -1.99 7.00
N LEU A 60 21.01 -2.54 5.78
CA LEU A 60 22.09 -3.41 5.29
C LEU A 60 23.39 -2.63 5.10
N MET A 61 23.34 -1.41 4.55
CA MET A 61 24.52 -0.54 4.39
C MET A 61 25.15 -0.17 5.74
N ALA A 62 24.34 0.02 6.77
CA ALA A 62 24.75 0.35 8.13
C ALA A 62 25.13 -0.88 8.98
N GLY A 63 25.05 -2.10 8.43
CA GLY A 63 25.36 -3.34 9.16
C GLY A 63 24.45 -3.58 10.36
N ARG A 64 23.16 -3.19 10.27
CA ARG A 64 22.18 -3.34 11.35
C ARG A 64 21.30 -4.57 11.13
N ASP A 65 20.79 -5.12 12.23
CA ASP A 65 19.90 -6.28 12.20
C ASP A 65 18.41 -5.89 12.09
N SER A 66 18.08 -4.64 12.43
CA SER A 66 16.71 -4.12 12.39
C SER A 66 16.61 -2.80 11.65
N ILE A 67 15.57 -2.65 10.81
CA ILE A 67 15.25 -1.36 10.17
C ILE A 67 14.92 -0.27 11.20
N ARG A 68 14.55 -0.65 12.43
CA ARG A 68 14.31 0.30 13.52
C ARG A 68 15.55 1.10 13.89
N ASP A 69 16.74 0.56 13.64
CA ASP A 69 18.01 1.22 13.96
C ASP A 69 18.40 2.30 12.94
N VAL A 70 17.66 2.40 11.83
CA VAL A 70 17.87 3.41 10.77
C VAL A 70 16.65 4.32 10.58
N ILE A 71 15.66 4.22 11.46
CA ILE A 71 14.47 5.08 11.51
C ILE A 71 14.55 5.88 12.80
N ALA A 72 14.41 7.21 12.72
CA ALA A 72 14.57 8.09 13.90
C ALA A 72 13.58 7.79 15.04
N PHE A 73 12.31 7.49 14.70
CA PHE A 73 11.24 7.24 15.67
C PHE A 73 10.45 5.97 15.29
N PRO A 74 11.08 4.78 15.44
CA PRO A 74 10.48 3.53 15.00
C PRO A 74 9.29 3.16 15.89
N LYS A 75 8.43 2.28 15.38
CA LYS A 75 7.33 1.68 16.15
C LYS A 75 7.76 0.32 16.70
N THR A 76 7.15 -0.10 17.80
CA THR A 76 7.34 -1.43 18.40
C THR A 76 6.72 -2.52 17.51
N GLN A 77 6.88 -3.79 17.90
CA GLN A 77 6.22 -4.91 17.21
C GLN A 77 4.69 -4.85 17.33
N SER A 78 4.16 -4.24 18.39
CA SER A 78 2.73 -3.99 18.57
C SER A 78 2.25 -2.69 17.91
N ALA A 79 3.04 -2.12 16.99
CA ALA A 79 2.77 -0.86 16.29
C ALA A 79 2.60 0.38 17.18
N SER A 80 3.02 0.31 18.45
CA SER A 80 2.99 1.46 19.36
C SER A 80 4.22 2.36 19.21
N CYS A 81 4.06 3.64 19.54
CA CYS A 81 5.09 4.66 19.58
C CYS A 81 5.34 5.06 21.04
N PRO A 82 6.40 4.54 21.68
CA PRO A 82 6.65 4.81 23.10
C PRO A 82 6.92 6.29 23.41
N MET A 83 7.48 7.03 22.45
CA MET A 83 7.82 8.45 22.63
C MET A 83 6.58 9.34 22.74
N THR A 84 5.51 9.01 22.03
CA THR A 84 4.29 9.84 21.95
C THR A 84 3.08 9.18 22.59
N ASP A 85 3.25 8.01 23.19
CA ASP A 85 2.19 7.16 23.72
C ASP A 85 1.04 6.94 22.70
N ALA A 86 1.40 6.57 21.47
CA ALA A 86 0.46 6.34 20.37
C ALA A 86 0.40 4.85 19.98
N PRO A 87 -0.73 4.33 19.48
CA PRO A 87 -2.02 5.00 19.31
C PRO A 87 -2.69 5.33 20.64
N SER A 88 -3.53 6.37 20.65
CA SER A 88 -4.25 6.83 21.84
C SER A 88 -5.72 7.12 21.54
N ALA A 89 -6.54 7.19 22.58
CA ALA A 89 -7.96 7.47 22.45
C ALA A 89 -8.22 8.91 21.97
N VAL A 90 -9.26 9.09 21.16
CA VAL A 90 -9.74 10.40 20.70
C VAL A 90 -10.97 10.83 21.50
N SER A 91 -11.27 12.13 21.50
CA SER A 91 -12.43 12.64 22.22
C SER A 91 -13.76 12.19 21.59
N PRO A 92 -14.84 12.04 22.38
CA PRO A 92 -16.16 11.72 21.83
C PRO A 92 -16.69 12.76 20.84
N LYS A 93 -16.26 14.03 20.96
CA LYS A 93 -16.62 15.10 20.03
C LYS A 93 -16.06 14.82 18.63
N GLN A 94 -14.79 14.46 18.53
CA GLN A 94 -14.14 14.14 17.25
C GLN A 94 -14.79 12.93 16.57
N LEU A 95 -15.17 11.90 17.34
CA LEU A 95 -15.90 10.76 16.80
C LEU A 95 -17.27 11.15 16.23
N ARG A 96 -18.00 12.02 16.92
CA ARG A 96 -19.30 12.54 16.43
C ARG A 96 -19.14 13.39 15.18
N GLU A 97 -18.11 14.23 15.09
CA GLU A 97 -17.81 15.04 13.90
C GLU A 97 -17.61 14.16 12.66
N LEU A 98 -17.00 12.99 12.83
CA LEU A 98 -16.80 12.01 11.76
C LEU A 98 -17.96 11.02 11.59
N SER A 99 -19.04 11.16 12.37
CA SER A 99 -20.17 10.20 12.42
C SER A 99 -19.74 8.76 12.72
N LEU A 100 -18.71 8.59 13.55
CA LEU A 100 -18.16 7.29 13.96
C LEU A 100 -18.57 6.93 15.39
N LYS A 101 -18.73 5.63 15.63
CA LYS A 101 -18.91 5.05 16.97
C LYS A 101 -18.02 3.82 17.11
N ILE A 102 -17.21 3.80 18.17
CA ILE A 102 -16.41 2.62 18.51
C ILE A 102 -17.37 1.53 19.00
N ARG A 103 -17.26 0.33 18.42
CA ARG A 103 -17.95 -0.88 18.89
C ARG A 103 -16.97 -1.66 19.75
N ASP A 104 -17.42 -2.14 20.90
CA ASP A 104 -16.63 -3.08 21.69
C ASP A 104 -16.45 -4.37 20.86
N SER A 105 -15.22 -4.90 20.89
CA SER A 105 -14.83 -6.14 20.19
C SER A 105 -14.94 -7.34 21.12
#